data_AF-P0DTL4-F1
#
_entry.id   AF-P0DTL4-F1
#
_cell.length_a   1.000
_cell.length_b   1.000
_cell.length_c   1.000
_cell.angle_alpha   90.00
_cell.angle_beta   90.00
_cell.angle_gamma   90.00
#
_symmetry.space_group_name_H-M   'P 1'
#
loop_
_entity.id
_entity.type
_entity.pdbx_description
1 polymer ?
#
loop_
_entity_poly.entity_id
_entity_poly.type
_entity_poly.pdbx_seq_one_letter_code
_entity_poly.pdbx_strand_id
1 'polypeptide(L)'
;MSSLQAMKTLSLVLLVALLSMERAQGLRCYRCLAVLEGASCSVVSCPFLDGVCVSQKVSVFGSKVRGENKLSLLSCQKDVGFPLLKLTSAVVDSQISCCKGDLCNAVVLAASSPWALCVQLLLSLGSVFLWALL
;
A
#
# COMPACT_ATOMS: atom_id res chain seq x y z
N MET A 1 -45.06 -3.17 -4.29
CA MET A 1 -43.71 -2.68 -3.94
C MET A 1 -42.86 -2.81 -5.18
N SER A 2 -42.53 -1.69 -5.84
CA SER A 2 -42.01 -1.71 -7.21
C SER A 2 -40.66 -2.42 -7.29
N SER A 3 -40.45 -3.24 -8.32
CA SER A 3 -39.18 -3.95 -8.58
C SER A 3 -37.95 -3.03 -8.45
N LEU A 4 -38.10 -1.77 -8.85
CA LEU A 4 -37.10 -0.71 -8.71
C LEU A 4 -36.62 -0.47 -7.26
N GLN A 5 -37.51 -0.56 -6.28
CA GLN A 5 -37.15 -0.37 -4.87
C GLN A 5 -36.40 -1.58 -4.32
N ALA A 6 -36.80 -2.79 -4.74
CA ALA A 6 -36.12 -4.04 -4.37
C ALA A 6 -34.68 -4.08 -4.93
N MET A 7 -34.49 -3.69 -6.20
CA MET A 7 -33.14 -3.62 -6.79
C MET A 7 -32.27 -2.53 -6.15
N LYS A 8 -32.83 -1.37 -5.79
CA LYS A 8 -32.08 -0.31 -5.07
C LYS A 8 -31.64 -0.76 -3.68
N THR A 9 -32.55 -1.39 -2.93
CA THR A 9 -32.24 -1.91 -1.59
C THR A 9 -31.21 -3.03 -1.63
N LEU A 10 -31.33 -3.97 -2.58
CA LEU A 10 -30.35 -5.03 -2.77
C LEU A 10 -28.96 -4.47 -3.15
N SER A 11 -28.91 -3.50 -4.07
CA SER A 11 -27.67 -2.86 -4.48
C SER A 11 -26.99 -2.14 -3.31
N LEU A 12 -27.75 -1.40 -2.49
CA LEU A 12 -27.24 -0.76 -1.28
C LEU A 12 -26.69 -1.77 -0.27
N VAL A 13 -27.39 -2.88 -0.03
CA VAL A 13 -26.92 -3.93 0.88
C VAL A 13 -25.62 -4.56 0.38
N LEU A 14 -25.52 -4.83 -0.93
CA LEU A 14 -24.31 -5.38 -1.53
C LEU A 14 -23.13 -4.40 -1.43
N LEU A 15 -23.36 -3.11 -1.69
CA LEU A 15 -22.36 -2.06 -1.53
C LEU A 15 -21.86 -1.97 -0.09
N VAL A 16 -22.77 -1.99 0.90
CA VAL A 16 -22.40 -1.98 2.32
C VAL A 16 -21.60 -3.23 2.69
N ALA A 17 -21.98 -4.41 2.20
CA ALA A 17 -21.25 -5.65 2.45
C ALA A 17 -19.83 -5.63 1.85
N LEU A 18 -19.68 -5.14 0.61
CA LEU A 18 -18.38 -5.00 -0.05
C LEU A 18 -17.47 -4.02 0.69
N LEU A 19 -18.01 -2.86 1.10
CA LEU A 19 -17.27 -1.87 1.91
C LEU A 19 -16.89 -2.41 3.29
N SER A 20 -17.62 -3.41 3.80
CA SER A 20 -17.34 -4.03 5.10
C SER A 20 -16.26 -5.11 5.03
N MET A 21 -16.04 -5.74 3.88
CA MET A 21 -15.07 -6.82 3.70
C MET A 21 -13.60 -6.37 3.72
N GLU A 22 -13.33 -5.08 3.47
CA GLU A 22 -11.97 -4.53 3.38
C GLU A 22 -11.16 -4.70 4.68
N ARG A 23 -11.82 -4.87 5.84
CA ARG A 23 -11.16 -4.85 7.16
C ARG A 23 -10.71 -6.21 7.72
N ALA A 24 -11.01 -7.33 7.07
CA ALA A 24 -10.82 -8.64 7.72
C ALA A 24 -9.42 -9.26 7.59
N GLN A 25 -8.57 -8.82 6.65
CA GLN A 25 -7.33 -9.57 6.32
C GLN A 25 -6.08 -9.15 7.11
N GLY A 26 -6.21 -8.15 7.99
CA GLY A 26 -5.07 -7.54 8.68
C GLY A 26 -4.16 -6.77 7.71
N LEU A 27 -3.37 -5.84 8.24
CA LEU A 27 -2.48 -5.01 7.43
C LEU A 27 -1.42 -5.87 6.73
N ARG A 28 -1.21 -5.70 5.43
CA ARG A 28 -0.12 -6.35 4.67
C ARG A 28 0.96 -5.34 4.34
N CYS A 29 2.24 -5.73 4.45
CA CYS A 29 3.37 -4.86 4.10
C CYS A 29 4.39 -5.62 3.24
N TYR A 30 5.19 -4.88 2.47
CA TYR A 30 6.42 -5.43 1.90
C TYR A 30 7.48 -5.61 2.99
N ARG A 31 8.28 -6.68 2.88
CA ARG A 31 9.37 -7.03 3.78
C ARG A 31 10.63 -7.42 3.01
N CYS A 32 11.72 -6.72 3.33
CA CYS A 32 13.07 -6.98 2.84
C CYS A 32 14.07 -6.22 3.72
N LEU A 33 15.29 -6.72 3.84
CA LEU A 33 16.34 -6.14 4.66
C LEU A 33 17.63 -6.08 3.87
N ALA A 34 18.34 -4.95 3.96
CA ALA A 34 19.63 -4.70 3.33
C ALA A 34 19.65 -5.02 1.82
N VAL A 35 18.54 -4.72 1.12
CA VAL A 35 18.46 -4.91 -0.33
C VAL A 35 18.81 -3.61 -1.04
N LEU A 36 19.21 -3.72 -2.31
CA LEU A 36 19.35 -2.54 -3.17
C LEU A 36 17.98 -1.89 -3.42
N GLU A 37 17.97 -0.57 -3.55
CA GLU A 37 16.75 0.18 -3.89
C GLU A 37 16.15 -0.37 -5.20
N GLY A 38 14.85 -0.67 -5.18
CA GLY A 38 14.13 -1.27 -6.31
C GLY A 38 14.20 -2.79 -6.40
N ALA A 39 14.91 -3.48 -5.50
CA ALA A 39 14.84 -4.93 -5.39
C ALA A 39 13.41 -5.41 -5.04
N SER A 40 13.08 -6.62 -5.47
CA SER A 40 11.81 -7.25 -5.10
C SER A 40 11.79 -7.58 -3.60
N CYS A 41 10.63 -7.37 -2.97
CA CYS A 41 10.42 -7.65 -1.55
C CYS A 41 9.25 -8.61 -1.39
N SER A 42 9.33 -9.46 -0.37
CA SER A 42 8.24 -10.38 -0.02
C SER A 42 7.06 -9.62 0.58
N VAL A 43 5.83 -10.11 0.38
CA VAL A 43 4.65 -9.58 1.07
C VAL A 43 4.40 -10.38 2.34
N VAL A 44 4.20 -9.70 3.46
CA VAL A 44 3.90 -10.32 4.76
C VAL A 44 2.66 -9.70 5.38
N SER A 45 1.90 -10.47 6.14
CA SER A 45 0.84 -9.95 7.00
C SER A 45 1.44 -9.45 8.32
N CYS A 46 1.02 -8.27 8.75
CA CYS A 46 1.41 -7.68 10.02
C CYS A 46 0.80 -8.49 11.17
N PRO A 47 1.61 -8.93 12.15
CA PRO A 47 1.09 -9.65 13.30
C PRO A 47 0.41 -8.70 14.32
N PHE A 48 0.42 -7.39 14.07
CA PHE A 48 -0.07 -6.36 14.99
C PHE A 48 -1.38 -5.77 14.48
N LEU A 49 -2.41 -5.70 15.34
CA LEU A 49 -3.72 -5.11 15.03
C LEU A 49 -3.62 -3.65 14.53
N ASP A 50 -2.77 -2.85 15.18
CA ASP A 50 -2.50 -1.45 14.82
C ASP A 50 -1.10 -1.24 14.24
N GLY A 51 -0.59 -2.25 13.54
CA GLY A 51 0.73 -2.19 12.91
C GLY A 51 0.86 -1.07 11.88
N VAL A 52 2.10 -0.78 11.53
CA VAL A 52 2.46 0.16 10.46
C VAL A 52 3.45 -0.51 9.51
N CYS A 53 3.33 -0.17 8.23
CA CYS A 53 4.37 -0.49 7.26
C CYS A 53 5.47 0.57 7.34
N VAL A 54 6.72 0.14 7.27
CA VAL A 54 7.90 1.00 7.32
C VAL A 54 8.73 0.79 6.06
N SER A 55 9.25 1.87 5.51
CA SER A 55 10.31 1.87 4.50
C SER A 55 11.46 2.75 4.99
N GLN A 56 12.68 2.23 4.96
CA GLN A 56 13.89 2.95 5.27
C GLN A 56 14.79 2.94 4.04
N LYS A 57 15.11 4.13 3.53
CA LYS A 57 16.14 4.31 2.51
C LYS A 57 17.45 4.68 3.16
N VAL A 58 18.54 4.10 2.66
CA VAL A 58 19.88 4.21 3.22
C VAL A 58 20.82 4.58 2.10
N SER A 59 21.61 5.64 2.29
CA SER A 59 22.67 6.02 1.36
C SER A 59 24.05 5.69 1.97
N VAL A 60 24.87 4.96 1.22
CA VAL A 60 26.25 4.60 1.61
C VAL A 60 27.24 5.67 1.12
N PHE A 61 28.19 6.08 1.97
CA PHE A 61 29.18 7.11 1.64
C PHE A 61 30.00 6.75 0.38
N GLY A 62 30.23 7.73 -0.48
CA GLY A 62 31.08 7.59 -1.68
C GLY A 62 30.49 6.73 -2.81
N SER A 63 29.29 6.17 -2.63
CA SER A 63 28.63 5.33 -3.63
C SER A 63 27.23 5.83 -3.93
N LYS A 64 26.80 5.81 -5.19
CA LYS A 64 25.38 6.03 -5.57
C LYS A 64 24.46 4.86 -5.18
N VAL A 65 25.00 3.90 -4.43
CA VAL A 65 24.30 2.70 -4.00
C VAL A 65 23.37 3.07 -2.85
N ARG A 66 22.07 2.97 -3.13
CA ARG A 66 21.01 3.15 -2.13
C ARG A 66 20.50 1.79 -1.72
N GLY A 67 20.51 1.55 -0.41
CA GLY A 67 19.88 0.40 0.21
C GLY A 67 18.45 0.74 0.65
N GLU A 68 17.60 -0.27 0.73
CA GLU A 68 16.25 -0.15 1.26
C GLU A 68 15.97 -1.27 2.26
N ASN A 69 15.28 -0.94 3.35
CA ASN A 69 14.61 -1.90 4.21
C ASN A 69 13.11 -1.62 4.19
N LYS A 70 12.32 -2.70 4.19
CA LYS A 70 10.88 -2.61 4.35
C LYS A 70 10.46 -3.58 5.44
N LEU A 71 9.62 -3.14 6.38
CA LEU A 71 9.19 -3.94 7.52
C LEU A 71 7.74 -3.65 7.91
N SER A 72 7.20 -4.52 8.76
CA SER A 72 6.01 -4.31 9.57
C SER A 72 6.44 -4.14 11.02
N LEU A 73 5.98 -3.08 11.68
CA LEU A 73 6.23 -2.81 13.10
C LEU A 73 4.94 -2.43 13.82
N LEU A 74 4.92 -2.57 15.15
CA LEU A 74 3.81 -2.10 15.99
C LEU A 74 3.62 -0.59 15.91
N SER A 75 4.72 0.16 15.88
CA SER A 75 4.70 1.63 15.85
C SER A 75 5.86 2.18 15.04
N CYS A 76 5.68 3.37 14.47
CA CYS A 76 6.73 4.08 13.77
C CYS A 76 7.68 4.74 14.77
N GLN A 77 8.93 4.32 14.80
CA GLN A 77 10.00 5.02 15.52
C GLN A 77 11.01 5.55 14.51
N LYS A 78 11.21 6.87 14.48
CA LYS A 78 12.14 7.53 13.54
C LYS A 78 13.57 7.55 14.08
N ASP A 79 13.74 7.48 15.39
CA ASP A 79 15.05 7.68 16.04
C ASP A 79 15.85 6.38 16.22
N VAL A 80 15.17 5.23 16.15
CA VAL A 80 15.83 3.92 16.19
C VAL A 80 16.15 3.53 14.75
N GLY A 81 17.24 4.08 14.23
CA GLY A 81 17.85 3.56 13.01
C GLY A 81 17.92 2.04 13.12
N PHE A 82 17.26 1.32 12.20
CA PHE A 82 17.09 -0.13 12.30
C PHE A 82 18.41 -0.78 12.73
N PRO A 83 18.40 -1.66 13.75
CA PRO A 83 19.62 -2.20 14.36
C PRO A 83 20.61 -2.77 13.33
N LEU A 84 20.10 -3.22 12.18
CA LEU A 84 20.91 -3.80 11.12
C LEU A 84 21.89 -2.82 10.47
N LEU A 85 21.68 -1.51 10.54
CA LEU A 85 22.45 -0.51 9.78
C LEU A 85 23.30 0.45 10.60
N LYS A 86 23.13 0.50 11.92
CA LYS A 86 24.19 1.06 12.78
C LYS A 86 25.50 0.25 12.68
N LEU A 87 25.46 -0.94 12.07
CA LEU A 87 26.61 -1.83 11.95
C LEU A 87 27.69 -1.37 10.95
N THR A 88 27.36 -0.50 9.99
CA THR A 88 28.36 0.03 9.06
C THR A 88 28.45 1.54 9.23
N SER A 89 29.58 2.02 9.77
CA SER A 89 29.96 3.44 9.84
C SER A 89 29.97 4.17 8.49
N ALA A 90 29.55 3.51 7.41
CA ALA A 90 29.44 4.02 6.05
C ALA A 90 28.05 4.59 5.70
N VAL A 91 27.05 4.46 6.57
CA VAL A 91 25.70 5.01 6.34
C VAL A 91 25.67 6.50 6.72
N VAL A 92 25.42 7.37 5.75
CA VAL A 92 25.45 8.84 5.94
C VAL A 92 24.07 9.41 6.20
N ASP A 93 23.08 8.86 5.48
CA ASP A 93 21.72 9.36 5.48
C ASP A 93 20.75 8.20 5.49
N SER A 94 19.76 8.31 6.37
CA SER A 94 18.69 7.33 6.50
C SER A 94 17.35 8.04 6.57
N GLN A 95 16.50 7.80 5.57
CA GLN A 95 15.15 8.33 5.54
C GLN A 95 14.17 7.22 5.90
N ILE A 96 13.47 7.39 7.03
CA ILE A 96 12.42 6.47 7.48
C ILE A 96 11.06 7.08 7.16
N SER A 97 10.22 6.30 6.48
CA SER A 97 8.82 6.61 6.21
C SER A 97 7.93 5.51 6.77
N CYS A 98 6.75 5.91 7.23
CA CYS A 98 5.76 5.02 7.83
C CYS A 98 4.39 5.33 7.25
N CYS A 99 3.61 4.29 7.03
CA CYS A 99 2.25 4.42 6.49
C CYS A 99 1.34 3.32 7.06
N LYS A 100 0.04 3.58 6.93
CA LYS A 100 -1.03 2.62 7.25
C LYS A 100 -1.80 2.33 5.97
N GLY A 101 -2.17 1.08 5.76
CA GLY A 101 -2.83 0.60 4.54
C GLY A 101 -2.01 -0.48 3.83
N ASP A 102 -2.71 -1.39 3.17
CA ASP A 102 -2.06 -2.55 2.57
C ASP A 102 -1.02 -2.14 1.53
N LEU A 103 0.16 -2.74 1.68
CA LEU A 103 1.30 -2.60 0.78
C LEU A 103 1.74 -1.14 0.58
N CYS A 104 1.36 -0.23 1.48
CA CYS A 104 1.60 1.20 1.34
C CYS A 104 3.09 1.57 1.33
N ASN A 105 3.96 0.70 1.86
CA ASN A 105 5.41 0.85 1.81
C ASN A 105 6.02 0.37 0.50
N ALA A 106 5.24 0.23 -0.57
CA ALA A 106 5.74 -0.03 -1.92
C ALA A 106 6.75 1.03 -2.36
N VAL A 107 7.64 0.66 -3.29
CA VAL A 107 8.37 1.67 -4.05
C VAL A 107 7.34 2.44 -4.87
N VAL A 108 7.36 3.78 -4.83
CA VAL A 108 6.57 4.62 -5.73
C VAL A 108 7.12 4.44 -7.14
N LEU A 109 6.86 3.30 -7.77
CA LEU A 109 6.90 3.17 -9.22
C LEU A 109 5.67 3.88 -9.73
N ALA A 110 5.69 5.22 -9.68
CA ALA A 110 4.67 6.15 -10.19
C ALA A 110 3.35 5.42 -10.47
N ALA A 111 2.73 4.91 -9.39
CA ALA A 111 1.62 3.98 -9.54
C ALA A 111 0.56 4.80 -10.26
N SER A 112 0.23 4.38 -11.49
CA SER A 112 -0.88 4.91 -12.26
C SER A 112 -2.00 5.13 -11.26
N SER A 113 -2.36 6.40 -11.03
CA SER A 113 -3.23 6.77 -9.93
C SER A 113 -4.42 5.82 -9.93
N PRO A 114 -4.86 5.27 -8.77
CA PRO A 114 -6.09 4.52 -8.70
C PRO A 114 -7.25 5.26 -9.39
N TRP A 115 -7.21 6.60 -9.39
CA TRP A 115 -8.15 7.44 -10.13
C TRP A 115 -8.09 7.26 -11.65
N ALA A 116 -6.92 7.07 -12.25
CA ALA A 116 -6.82 6.83 -13.70
C ALA A 116 -7.54 5.53 -14.09
N LEU A 117 -7.39 4.48 -13.28
CA LEU A 117 -8.12 3.22 -13.48
C LEU A 117 -9.61 3.38 -13.22
N CYS A 118 -10.01 4.12 -12.17
CA CYS A 118 -11.42 4.42 -11.90
C CYS A 118 -12.07 5.22 -13.03
N VAL A 119 -11.40 6.25 -13.56
CA VAL A 119 -11.90 7.06 -14.67
C VAL A 119 -12.08 6.18 -15.91
N GLN A 120 -11.11 5.32 -16.23
CA GLN A 120 -11.23 4.40 -17.36
C GLN A 120 -12.42 3.44 -17.17
N LEU A 121 -12.59 2.88 -15.98
CA LEU A 121 -13.69 1.96 -15.69
C LEU A 121 -15.06 2.67 -15.77
N LEU A 122 -15.18 3.87 -15.19
CA LEU A 122 -16.40 4.68 -15.21
C LEU A 122 -16.78 5.11 -16.62
N LEU A 123 -15.79 5.49 -17.45
CA LEU A 123 -16.01 5.81 -18.86
C LEU A 123 -16.50 4.60 -19.66
N SER A 124 -15.91 3.41 -19.44
CA SER A 124 -16.36 2.17 -20.08
C SER A 124 -17.79 1.79 -19.68
N LEU A 125 -18.13 1.88 -18.39
CA LEU A 125 -19.49 1.63 -17.89
C LEU A 125 -20.49 2.63 -18.47
N GLY A 126 -20.16 3.92 -18.47
CA GLY A 126 -21.02 4.99 -19.02
C GLY A 126 -21.32 4.80 -20.50
N SER A 127 -20.35 4.35 -21.29
CA SER A 127 -20.56 4.04 -22.72
C SER A 127 -21.56 2.90 -22.90
N VAL A 128 -21.43 1.80 -22.14
CA VAL A 128 -22.37 0.67 -22.22
C VAL A 128 -23.80 1.09 -21.84
N PHE A 129 -23.96 1.93 -20.83
CA PHE A 129 -25.28 2.46 -20.44
C PHE A 129 -25.89 3.36 -21.52
N LEU A 130 -25.09 4.20 -22.19
CA LEU A 130 -25.57 5.04 -23.30
C LEU A 130 -26.04 4.20 -24.49
N TRP A 131 -25.30 3.15 -24.84
CA TRP A 131 -25.69 2.21 -25.90
C TRP A 131 -26.98 1.44 -25.57
N ALA A 132 -27.23 1.13 -24.31
CA ALA A 132 -28.45 0.42 -23.89
C ALA A 132 -29.71 1.31 -23.84
N LEU A 133 -29.54 2.63 -23.85
CA LEU A 133 -30.63 3.61 -23.79
C LEU A 133 -30.97 4.24 -25.14
N LEU A 134 -30.18 3.97 -26.18
CA LEU A 134 -30.42 4.40 -27.56
C LEU A 134 -31.10 3.28 -28.35
#